data_AF-A0A6G1J9V5-F1
#
_entry.id   AF-A0A6G1J9V5-F1
#
_cell.length_a   1.000
_cell.length_b   1.000
_cell.length_c   1.000
_cell.angle_alpha   90.00
_cell.angle_beta   90.00
_cell.angle_gamma   90.00
#
_symmetry.space_group_name_H-M   'P 1'
#
loop_
_entity.id
_entity.type
_entity.pdbx_description
1 polymer ?
#
loop_
_entity_poly.entity_id
_entity_poly.type
_entity_poly.pdbx_seq_one_letter_code
_entity_poly.pdbx_strand_id
1 'polypeptide(L)'
;MSSLDRSPTRIAVDGTGLIGPRHAEAVVHEPRAELACIVDLNPAAQAVAEKFNCPLYESVEQMLSQSVKVDGALVCTPNHTHVAVSKVLLKGGVATKQALPSLGRIIAVNGPILINLIHEIDILHHWFGPISRVLAEKTPSQRGYEAEEGAAITLRFVNGIVGTFVLSDAVVSPHNFEAGTGENPLIPRVGCDSYRIFGSEGSLSFPDMMRWMYPTKRSWNEHLQCEQVEVPEKRIPFELQIEHFVNFIRGEESPSCSGRDGLRAVGVCAAIRKSMREGLPVNIPLEGT
;
A
#
# COMPACT_ATOMS: atom_id res chain seq x y z
N MET A 1 32.71 -2.87 -19.01
CA MET A 1 32.29 -2.46 -17.65
C MET A 1 31.97 -0.99 -17.73
N SER A 2 30.69 -0.62 -17.94
CA SER A 2 30.32 0.80 -18.01
C SER A 2 30.47 1.40 -16.62
N SER A 3 31.01 2.61 -16.54
CA SER A 3 30.99 3.43 -15.33
C SER A 3 29.56 3.51 -14.83
N LEU A 4 29.28 3.01 -13.63
CA LEU A 4 28.01 3.24 -12.95
C LEU A 4 27.83 4.75 -12.86
N ASP A 5 26.78 5.27 -13.51
CA ASP A 5 26.41 6.67 -13.43
C ASP A 5 26.18 7.03 -11.96
N ARG A 6 27.00 7.95 -11.45
CA ARG A 6 26.95 8.41 -10.05
C ARG A 6 26.04 9.61 -9.87
N SER A 7 25.36 10.07 -10.93
CA SER A 7 24.38 11.14 -10.76
C SER A 7 23.23 10.67 -9.86
N PRO A 8 22.70 11.54 -8.98
CA PRO A 8 21.48 11.26 -8.23
C PRO A 8 20.31 10.94 -9.16
N THR A 9 19.45 10.01 -8.76
CA THR A 9 18.20 9.71 -9.44
C THR A 9 17.22 10.87 -9.21
N ARG A 10 16.77 11.51 -10.28
CA ARG A 10 15.92 12.71 -10.21
C ARG A 10 14.44 12.31 -10.14
N ILE A 11 13.82 12.53 -8.99
CA ILE A 11 12.44 12.10 -8.70
C ILE A 11 11.50 13.30 -8.64
N ALA A 12 10.38 13.23 -9.35
CA ALA A 12 9.27 14.18 -9.22
C ALA A 12 8.20 13.66 -8.24
N VAL A 13 7.52 14.58 -7.56
CA VAL A 13 6.32 14.27 -6.77
C VAL A 13 5.12 14.97 -7.41
N ASP A 14 4.15 14.18 -7.86
CA ASP A 14 2.90 14.67 -8.48
C ASP A 14 1.75 14.58 -7.47
N GLY A 15 1.33 15.74 -6.95
CA GLY A 15 0.33 15.89 -5.89
C GLY A 15 0.96 16.16 -4.52
N THR A 16 0.52 17.23 -3.89
CA THR A 16 0.95 17.73 -2.56
C THR A 16 -0.14 17.60 -1.49
N GLY A 17 -1.11 16.71 -1.71
CA GLY A 17 -2.12 16.35 -0.71
C GLY A 17 -1.52 15.63 0.50
N LEU A 18 -2.31 14.80 1.19
CA LEU A 18 -1.91 14.21 2.48
C LEU A 18 -0.56 13.48 2.48
N ILE A 19 -0.23 12.75 1.39
CA ILE A 19 0.96 11.89 1.32
C ILE A 19 2.12 12.50 0.54
N GLY A 20 1.87 13.47 -0.35
CA GLY A 20 2.88 14.05 -1.24
C GLY A 20 4.08 14.65 -0.49
N PRO A 21 3.87 15.50 0.53
CA PRO A 21 4.95 16.08 1.32
C PRO A 21 5.80 15.03 2.07
N ARG A 22 5.20 13.91 2.51
CA ARG A 22 5.93 12.81 3.16
C ARG A 22 6.84 12.09 2.17
N HIS A 23 6.37 11.89 0.95
CA HIS A 23 7.19 11.35 -0.13
C HIS A 23 8.33 12.30 -0.53
N ALA A 24 8.06 13.59 -0.65
CA ALA A 24 9.09 14.60 -0.92
C ALA A 24 10.17 14.59 0.18
N GLU A 25 9.78 14.50 1.44
CA GLU A 25 10.69 14.36 2.58
C GLU A 25 11.52 13.08 2.49
N ALA A 26 10.92 11.93 2.19
CA ALA A 26 11.64 10.67 2.03
C ALA A 26 12.62 10.69 0.84
N VAL A 27 12.28 11.36 -0.26
CA VAL A 27 13.20 11.57 -1.40
C VAL A 27 14.43 12.38 -0.99
N VAL A 28 14.24 13.45 -0.19
CA VAL A 28 15.35 14.29 0.29
C VAL A 28 16.28 13.54 1.25
N HIS A 29 15.76 12.54 1.98
CA HIS A 29 16.57 11.72 2.89
C HIS A 29 17.35 10.59 2.19
N GLU A 30 17.00 10.23 0.95
CA GLU A 30 17.73 9.21 0.19
C GLU A 30 18.98 9.81 -0.47
N PRO A 31 20.20 9.43 -0.06
CA PRO A 31 21.44 10.06 -0.54
C PRO A 31 21.71 9.86 -2.03
N ARG A 32 21.04 8.91 -2.69
CA ARG A 32 21.16 8.64 -4.13
C ARG A 32 20.02 9.25 -4.94
N ALA A 33 19.15 10.06 -4.33
CA ALA A 33 18.04 10.72 -4.99
C ALA A 33 18.14 12.26 -4.89
N GLU A 34 17.43 12.93 -5.80
CA GLU A 34 17.20 14.38 -5.79
C GLU A 34 15.71 14.62 -6.04
N LEU A 35 15.07 15.48 -5.23
CA LEU A 35 13.72 15.96 -5.53
C LEU A 35 13.80 16.96 -6.70
N ALA A 36 13.48 16.48 -7.90
CA ALA A 36 13.65 17.23 -9.13
C ALA A 36 12.64 18.37 -9.27
N CYS A 37 11.38 18.13 -8.86
CA CYS A 37 10.29 19.08 -8.87
C CYS A 37 9.04 18.53 -8.19
N ILE A 38 8.09 19.43 -7.94
CA ILE A 38 6.71 19.12 -7.57
C ILE A 38 5.80 19.44 -8.76
N VAL A 39 4.79 18.60 -8.97
CA VAL A 39 3.69 18.84 -9.90
C VAL A 39 2.39 18.93 -9.10
N ASP A 40 1.72 20.07 -9.11
CA ASP A 40 0.39 20.24 -8.51
C ASP A 40 -0.23 21.55 -8.99
N LEU A 41 -1.53 21.54 -9.29
CA LEU A 41 -2.29 22.73 -9.65
C LEU A 41 -2.84 23.50 -8.43
N ASN A 42 -2.78 22.90 -7.25
CA ASN A 42 -3.30 23.50 -6.03
C ASN A 42 -2.37 24.64 -5.58
N PRO A 43 -2.88 25.88 -5.35
CA PRO A 43 -2.05 26.98 -4.86
C PRO A 43 -1.28 26.67 -3.56
N ALA A 44 -1.78 25.76 -2.72
CA ALA A 44 -1.10 25.33 -1.50
C ALA A 44 0.25 24.61 -1.77
N ALA A 45 0.45 24.07 -2.98
CA ALA A 45 1.68 23.39 -3.37
C ALA A 45 2.91 24.31 -3.39
N GLN A 46 2.71 25.62 -3.56
CA GLN A 46 3.78 26.62 -3.56
C GLN A 46 4.59 26.57 -2.25
N ALA A 47 3.91 26.48 -1.10
CA ALA A 47 4.58 26.38 0.19
C ALA A 47 5.41 25.09 0.34
N VAL A 48 4.96 24.00 -0.29
CA VAL A 48 5.68 22.71 -0.28
C VAL A 48 6.92 22.80 -1.18
N ALA A 49 6.79 23.37 -2.38
CA ALA A 49 7.91 23.59 -3.29
C ALA A 49 8.98 24.52 -2.70
N GLU A 50 8.56 25.60 -2.02
CA GLU A 50 9.46 26.50 -1.28
C GLU A 50 10.16 25.78 -0.12
N LYS A 51 9.42 24.98 0.67
CA LYS A 51 9.99 24.19 1.78
C LYS A 51 11.13 23.29 1.30
N PHE A 52 10.98 22.65 0.14
CA PHE A 52 11.97 21.73 -0.41
C PHE A 52 12.91 22.38 -1.43
N ASN A 53 12.78 23.68 -1.69
CA ASN A 53 13.59 24.43 -2.66
C ASN A 53 13.64 23.75 -4.06
N CYS A 54 12.49 23.36 -4.59
CA CYS A 54 12.38 22.72 -5.91
C CYS A 54 11.39 23.46 -6.84
N PRO A 55 11.51 23.31 -8.16
CA PRO A 55 10.53 23.83 -9.12
C PRO A 55 9.13 23.28 -8.88
N LEU A 56 8.11 24.11 -9.16
CA LEU A 56 6.70 23.73 -9.19
C LEU A 56 6.17 23.81 -10.62
N TYR A 57 5.43 22.78 -11.04
CA TYR A 57 4.70 22.74 -12.31
C TYR A 57 3.21 22.50 -12.04
N GLU A 58 2.35 23.06 -12.89
CA GLU A 58 0.89 22.89 -12.76
C GLU A 58 0.39 21.57 -13.37
N SER A 59 1.21 20.94 -14.21
CA SER A 59 0.89 19.67 -14.88
C SER A 59 2.14 18.87 -15.24
N VAL A 60 1.96 17.56 -15.40
CA VAL A 60 3.01 16.66 -15.89
C VAL A 60 3.45 17.04 -17.30
N GLU A 61 2.52 17.45 -18.15
CA GLU A 61 2.80 17.90 -19.52
C GLU A 61 3.71 19.14 -19.52
N GLN A 62 3.41 20.12 -18.65
CA GLN A 62 4.26 21.29 -18.48
C GLN A 62 5.66 20.87 -18.01
N MET A 63 5.76 20.03 -16.98
CA MET A 63 7.03 19.51 -16.46
C MET A 63 7.87 18.86 -17.57
N LEU A 64 7.27 17.96 -18.36
CA LEU A 64 7.95 17.24 -19.46
C LEU A 64 8.39 18.18 -20.60
N SER A 65 7.68 19.28 -20.83
CA SER A 65 8.03 20.26 -21.87
C SER A 65 9.25 21.12 -21.55
N GLN A 66 9.61 21.27 -20.26
CA GLN A 66 10.65 22.21 -19.80
C GLN A 66 12.07 21.62 -19.80
N SER A 67 12.29 20.47 -20.45
CA SER A 67 13.58 19.76 -20.51
C SER A 67 14.21 19.41 -19.16
N VAL A 68 13.42 19.40 -18.07
CA VAL A 68 13.88 18.90 -16.77
C VAL A 68 14.06 17.40 -16.88
N LYS A 69 15.27 16.90 -16.60
CA LYS A 69 15.52 15.47 -16.51
C LYS A 69 14.82 14.91 -15.28
N VAL A 70 13.83 14.05 -15.47
CA VAL A 70 13.14 13.32 -14.40
C VAL A 70 13.27 11.84 -14.72
N ASP A 71 13.90 11.08 -13.82
CA ASP A 71 14.11 9.64 -13.99
C ASP A 71 12.92 8.84 -13.44
N GLY A 72 12.26 9.36 -12.41
CA GLY A 72 11.10 8.74 -11.79
C GLY A 72 10.08 9.73 -11.23
N ALA A 73 8.85 9.29 -11.02
CA ALA A 73 7.78 10.10 -10.45
C ALA A 73 6.92 9.30 -9.45
N LEU A 74 6.63 9.94 -8.32
CA LEU A 74 5.70 9.48 -7.28
C LEU A 74 4.33 10.13 -7.54
N VAL A 75 3.34 9.31 -7.90
CA VAL A 75 1.98 9.77 -8.21
C VAL A 75 1.14 9.73 -6.94
N CYS A 76 0.90 10.91 -6.39
CA CYS A 76 0.21 11.19 -5.12
C CYS A 76 -1.08 12.01 -5.32
N THR A 77 -1.58 12.08 -6.55
CA THR A 77 -2.85 12.75 -6.91
C THR A 77 -4.07 11.96 -6.43
N PRO A 78 -5.31 12.48 -6.56
CA PRO A 78 -6.50 11.68 -6.27
C PRO A 78 -6.57 10.38 -7.09
N ASN A 79 -6.92 9.26 -6.46
CA ASN A 79 -6.86 7.90 -7.02
C ASN A 79 -7.42 7.74 -8.45
N HIS A 80 -8.50 8.45 -8.79
CA HIS A 80 -9.13 8.36 -10.11
C HIS A 80 -8.25 8.93 -11.25
N THR A 81 -7.25 9.75 -10.95
CA THR A 81 -6.35 10.35 -11.95
C THR A 81 -5.07 9.56 -12.18
N HIS A 82 -4.70 8.64 -11.27
CA HIS A 82 -3.42 7.93 -11.29
C HIS A 82 -3.10 7.27 -12.63
N VAL A 83 -4.07 6.60 -13.25
CA VAL A 83 -3.88 5.90 -14.53
C VAL A 83 -3.62 6.89 -15.67
N ALA A 84 -4.34 8.01 -15.70
CA ALA A 84 -4.18 9.02 -16.74
C ALA A 84 -2.80 9.68 -16.64
N VAL A 85 -2.46 10.16 -15.44
CA VAL A 85 -1.16 10.75 -15.09
C VAL A 85 0.00 9.80 -15.41
N SER A 86 -0.07 8.55 -14.92
CA SER A 86 1.00 7.58 -15.11
C SER A 86 1.23 7.25 -16.59
N LYS A 87 0.17 7.23 -17.41
CA LYS A 87 0.32 7.05 -18.86
C LYS A 87 1.07 8.19 -19.53
N VAL A 88 0.88 9.43 -19.07
CA VAL A 88 1.63 10.59 -19.60
C VAL A 88 3.10 10.48 -19.21
N LEU A 89 3.38 10.23 -17.94
CA LEU A 89 4.75 10.04 -17.42
C LEU A 89 5.50 8.92 -18.14
N LEU A 90 4.88 7.74 -18.28
CA LEU A 90 5.49 6.59 -18.97
C LEU A 90 5.76 6.87 -20.46
N LYS A 91 4.88 7.61 -21.15
CA LYS A 91 5.13 8.04 -22.54
C LYS A 91 6.31 9.03 -22.64
N GLY A 92 6.55 9.82 -21.60
CA GLY A 92 7.70 10.71 -21.46
C GLY A 92 8.99 9.99 -21.06
N GLY A 93 8.99 8.67 -20.88
CA GLY A 93 10.16 7.90 -20.44
C GLY A 93 10.44 7.97 -18.94
N VAL A 94 9.49 8.46 -18.14
CA VAL A 94 9.63 8.60 -16.68
C VAL A 94 9.07 7.35 -15.99
N ALA A 95 9.88 6.70 -15.14
CA ALA A 95 9.42 5.59 -14.32
C ALA A 95 8.37 6.07 -13.30
N THR A 96 7.34 5.27 -13.02
CA THR A 96 6.26 5.71 -12.11
C THR A 96 6.05 4.76 -10.95
N LYS A 97 5.78 5.32 -9.78
CA LYS A 97 5.25 4.62 -8.60
C LYS A 97 3.96 5.32 -8.17
N GLN A 98 2.89 4.54 -8.00
CA GLN A 98 1.56 5.02 -7.62
C GLN A 98 1.26 4.61 -6.18
N ALA A 99 0.55 5.45 -5.42
CA ALA A 99 -0.22 4.98 -4.27
C ALA A 99 -1.38 4.10 -4.78
N LEU A 100 -1.70 2.97 -4.15
CA LEU A 100 -2.84 2.11 -4.56
C LEU A 100 -4.16 2.95 -4.51
N PRO A 101 -5.17 2.80 -5.42
CA PRO A 101 -5.51 1.72 -6.38
C PRO A 101 -5.61 2.12 -7.88
N SER A 102 -5.22 1.23 -8.80
CA SER A 102 -5.34 1.44 -10.26
C SER A 102 -6.48 0.66 -10.95
N LEU A 103 -7.62 1.33 -11.20
CA LEU A 103 -8.55 1.06 -12.32
C LEU A 103 -9.56 2.22 -12.47
N GLY A 104 -9.37 3.08 -13.47
CA GLY A 104 -10.17 4.31 -13.72
C GLY A 104 -11.66 4.12 -14.04
N ARG A 105 -12.24 2.93 -13.76
CA ARG A 105 -13.68 2.65 -13.83
C ARG A 105 -14.29 2.08 -12.54
N ILE A 106 -13.50 1.68 -11.55
CA ILE A 106 -13.99 1.06 -10.29
C ILE A 106 -14.05 2.10 -9.13
N ILE A 107 -13.45 3.29 -9.31
CA ILE A 107 -13.19 4.30 -8.27
C ILE A 107 -14.31 5.36 -8.20
N ALA A 108 -15.58 4.98 -8.38
CA ALA A 108 -16.68 5.94 -8.20
C ALA A 108 -17.08 6.11 -6.72
N VAL A 109 -16.63 5.22 -5.82
CA VAL A 109 -16.99 5.26 -4.40
C VAL A 109 -15.75 5.02 -3.54
N ASN A 110 -15.31 6.07 -2.85
CA ASN A 110 -14.19 6.10 -1.91
C ASN A 110 -14.59 5.50 -0.56
N GLY A 111 -14.89 4.19 -0.53
CA GLY A 111 -15.13 3.48 0.73
C GLY A 111 -13.87 2.79 1.26
N PRO A 112 -13.85 2.43 2.56
CA PRO A 112 -12.73 1.83 3.28
C PRO A 112 -12.23 0.54 2.62
N ILE A 113 -13.03 -0.13 1.79
CA ILE A 113 -12.55 -1.30 1.04
C ILE A 113 -11.48 -0.94 0.01
N LEU A 114 -11.65 0.19 -0.69
CA LEU A 114 -10.71 0.63 -1.72
C LEU A 114 -9.64 1.58 -1.21
N ILE A 115 -9.82 2.20 -0.03
CA ILE A 115 -8.83 3.12 0.54
C ILE A 115 -7.98 2.49 1.65
N ASN A 116 -8.54 1.59 2.47
CA ASN A 116 -7.85 1.03 3.64
C ASN A 116 -7.59 -0.47 3.44
N LEU A 117 -8.64 -1.27 3.22
CA LEU A 117 -8.52 -2.73 3.09
C LEU A 117 -7.65 -3.15 1.90
N ILE A 118 -7.51 -2.33 0.87
CA ILE A 118 -6.66 -2.69 -0.28
C ILE A 118 -5.21 -2.93 0.13
N HIS A 119 -4.70 -2.20 1.13
CA HIS A 119 -3.36 -2.41 1.68
C HIS A 119 -3.26 -3.76 2.39
N GLU A 120 -4.31 -4.14 3.13
CA GLU A 120 -4.42 -5.47 3.76
C GLU A 120 -4.41 -6.58 2.72
N ILE A 121 -5.17 -6.44 1.63
CA ILE A 121 -5.18 -7.41 0.54
C ILE A 121 -3.80 -7.53 -0.12
N ASP A 122 -3.09 -6.43 -0.32
CA ASP A 122 -1.75 -6.43 -0.89
C ASP A 122 -0.75 -7.19 0.01
N ILE A 123 -0.76 -6.91 1.31
CA ILE A 123 0.06 -7.61 2.31
C ILE A 123 -0.28 -9.12 2.33
N LEU A 124 -1.56 -9.48 2.31
CA LEU A 124 -1.99 -10.87 2.29
C LEU A 124 -1.55 -11.59 1.01
N HIS A 125 -1.60 -10.92 -0.14
CA HIS A 125 -1.05 -11.46 -1.39
C HIS A 125 0.44 -11.69 -1.30
N HIS A 126 1.17 -10.76 -0.68
CA HIS A 126 2.62 -10.89 -0.48
C HIS A 126 2.97 -12.07 0.43
N TRP A 127 2.28 -12.24 1.57
CA TRP A 127 2.57 -13.31 2.53
C TRP A 127 2.05 -14.68 2.11
N PHE A 128 0.86 -14.75 1.53
CA PHE A 128 0.13 -16.02 1.36
C PHE A 128 -0.20 -16.34 -0.10
N GLY A 129 0.14 -15.47 -1.04
CA GLY A 129 -0.16 -15.63 -2.45
C GLY A 129 -1.58 -15.21 -2.83
N PRO A 130 -2.03 -15.52 -4.06
CA PRO A 130 -3.26 -14.96 -4.62
C PRO A 130 -4.54 -15.44 -3.90
N ILE A 131 -5.48 -14.52 -3.68
CA ILE A 131 -6.83 -14.83 -3.22
C ILE A 131 -7.68 -15.27 -4.42
N SER A 132 -8.36 -16.40 -4.28
CA SER A 132 -9.15 -17.05 -5.33
C SER A 132 -10.66 -16.90 -5.16
N ARG A 133 -11.14 -16.67 -3.93
CA ARG A 133 -12.57 -16.54 -3.63
C ARG A 133 -12.81 -15.73 -2.36
N VAL A 134 -13.88 -14.96 -2.36
CA VAL A 134 -14.34 -14.16 -1.22
C VAL A 134 -15.83 -14.37 -0.94
N LEU A 135 -16.23 -14.20 0.32
CA LEU A 135 -17.63 -14.01 0.74
C LEU A 135 -17.64 -12.84 1.73
N ALA A 136 -18.54 -11.88 1.56
CA ALA A 136 -18.56 -10.69 2.40
C ALA A 136 -19.99 -10.28 2.81
N GLU A 137 -20.15 -9.99 4.09
CA GLU A 137 -21.35 -9.45 4.71
C GLU A 137 -21.12 -7.97 5.04
N LYS A 138 -21.96 -7.07 4.53
CA LYS A 138 -21.83 -5.62 4.75
C LYS A 138 -22.32 -5.25 6.15
N THR A 139 -21.60 -4.38 6.86
CA THR A 139 -22.11 -3.80 8.12
C THR A 139 -23.13 -2.70 7.83
N PRO A 140 -24.12 -2.48 8.73
CA PRO A 140 -25.00 -1.31 8.64
C PRO A 140 -24.19 0.00 8.63
N SER A 141 -24.66 0.99 7.86
CA SER A 141 -24.08 2.34 7.86
C SER A 141 -24.51 3.08 9.13
N GLN A 142 -23.57 3.76 9.78
CA GLN A 142 -23.76 4.52 11.01
C GLN A 142 -23.52 6.02 10.81
N ARG A 143 -22.64 6.45 9.90
CA ARG A 143 -22.30 7.86 9.72
C ARG A 143 -23.06 8.56 8.58
N GLY A 144 -23.92 7.81 7.87
CA GLY A 144 -24.82 8.38 6.85
C GLY A 144 -24.16 8.68 5.50
N TYR A 145 -22.97 8.15 5.24
CA TYR A 145 -22.33 8.24 3.92
C TYR A 145 -22.80 7.13 2.99
N GLU A 146 -22.79 7.40 1.68
CA GLU A 146 -23.07 6.43 0.62
C GLU A 146 -22.02 5.31 0.53
N ALA A 147 -20.77 5.65 0.88
CA ALA A 147 -19.68 4.69 0.93
C ALA A 147 -19.95 3.59 1.97
N GLU A 148 -19.47 2.37 1.71
CA GLU A 148 -19.48 1.35 2.76
C GLU A 148 -18.66 1.78 3.99
N GLU A 149 -18.95 1.22 5.16
CA GLU A 149 -18.21 1.53 6.39
C GLU A 149 -17.51 0.33 6.99
N GLY A 150 -17.97 -0.88 6.63
CA GLY A 150 -17.37 -2.11 7.12
C GLY A 150 -17.95 -3.35 6.46
N ALA A 151 -17.25 -4.45 6.66
CA ALA A 151 -17.66 -5.77 6.22
C ALA A 151 -16.97 -6.88 7.05
N ALA A 152 -17.68 -7.97 7.27
CA ALA A 152 -17.09 -9.25 7.67
C ALA A 152 -16.83 -10.08 6.41
N ILE A 153 -15.61 -10.56 6.23
CA ILE A 153 -15.11 -11.11 4.97
C ILE A 153 -14.48 -12.47 5.23
N THR A 154 -14.80 -13.47 4.42
CA THR A 154 -14.08 -14.74 4.35
C THR A 154 -13.27 -14.78 3.06
N LEU A 155 -12.01 -15.21 3.15
CA LEU A 155 -11.06 -15.31 2.04
C LEU A 155 -10.62 -16.76 1.85
N ARG A 156 -10.41 -17.17 0.59
CA ARG A 156 -9.74 -18.42 0.23
C ARG A 156 -8.61 -18.14 -0.75
N PHE A 157 -7.42 -18.60 -0.43
CA PHE A 157 -6.21 -18.48 -1.24
C PHE A 157 -6.07 -19.66 -2.20
N VAL A 158 -5.33 -19.47 -3.30
CA VAL A 158 -5.07 -20.52 -4.28
C VAL A 158 -4.36 -21.74 -3.66
N ASN A 159 -3.46 -21.51 -2.71
CA ASN A 159 -2.73 -22.55 -2.00
C ASN A 159 -3.55 -23.28 -0.91
N GLY A 160 -4.84 -22.97 -0.75
CA GLY A 160 -5.72 -23.62 0.20
C GLY A 160 -5.86 -22.93 1.56
N ILE A 161 -5.08 -21.87 1.83
CA ILE A 161 -5.26 -21.05 3.04
C ILE A 161 -6.69 -20.46 3.03
N VAL A 162 -7.28 -20.39 4.22
CA VAL A 162 -8.56 -19.70 4.46
C VAL A 162 -8.38 -18.71 5.59
N GLY A 163 -9.12 -17.60 5.53
CA GLY A 163 -9.03 -16.56 6.54
C GLY A 163 -10.32 -15.77 6.66
N THR A 164 -10.46 -15.08 7.79
CA THR A 164 -11.56 -14.14 8.05
C THR A 164 -10.99 -12.77 8.35
N PHE A 165 -11.58 -11.74 7.78
CA PHE A 165 -11.23 -10.35 8.00
C PHE A 165 -12.46 -9.56 8.43
N VAL A 166 -12.25 -8.60 9.33
CA VAL A 166 -13.27 -7.61 9.68
C VAL A 166 -12.69 -6.24 9.39
N LEU A 167 -13.34 -5.53 8.49
CA LEU A 167 -13.06 -4.13 8.21
C LEU A 167 -14.17 -3.30 8.88
N SER A 168 -13.79 -2.25 9.60
CA SER A 168 -14.74 -1.25 10.08
C SER A 168 -14.06 0.10 10.28
N ASP A 169 -14.65 1.13 9.69
CA ASP A 169 -14.26 2.53 9.83
C ASP A 169 -15.20 3.29 10.79
N ALA A 170 -16.11 2.55 11.45
CA ALA A 170 -17.10 3.06 12.39
C ALA A 170 -16.97 2.42 13.79
N VAL A 171 -15.82 1.80 14.10
CA VAL A 171 -15.57 1.11 15.38
C VAL A 171 -14.30 1.63 16.03
N VAL A 172 -14.37 1.85 17.35
CA VAL A 172 -13.18 2.13 18.18
C VAL A 172 -12.45 0.81 18.42
N SER A 173 -11.26 0.65 17.85
CA SER A 173 -10.48 -0.59 17.96
C SER A 173 -8.98 -0.32 18.03
N PRO A 174 -8.25 -1.02 18.93
CA PRO A 174 -6.80 -1.02 18.92
C PRO A 174 -6.21 -2.01 17.89
N HIS A 175 -7.04 -2.86 17.29
CA HIS A 175 -6.63 -3.92 16.34
C HIS A 175 -6.56 -3.38 14.91
N ASN A 176 -5.64 -2.46 14.63
CA ASN A 176 -5.38 -1.95 13.29
C ASN A 176 -3.88 -1.82 13.04
N PHE A 177 -3.49 -1.85 11.76
CA PHE A 177 -2.09 -1.90 11.35
C PHE A 177 -1.28 -0.71 11.83
N GLU A 178 -1.71 0.52 11.53
CA GLU A 178 -0.95 1.74 11.82
C GLU A 178 -0.75 1.95 13.32
N ALA A 179 -1.80 1.76 14.12
CA ALA A 179 -1.71 1.94 15.57
C ALA A 179 -0.94 0.81 16.25
N GLY A 180 -0.97 -0.42 15.70
CA GLY A 180 -0.17 -1.54 16.19
C GLY A 180 1.32 -1.39 15.90
N THR A 181 1.67 -1.05 14.64
CA THR A 181 3.07 -0.91 14.20
C THR A 181 3.68 0.39 14.71
N GLY A 182 2.90 1.47 14.76
CA GLY A 182 3.38 2.82 15.02
C GLY A 182 4.16 3.42 13.85
N GLU A 183 3.96 2.93 12.63
CA GLU A 183 4.66 3.44 11.44
C GLU A 183 4.26 4.88 11.08
N ASN A 184 3.05 5.28 11.47
CA ASN A 184 2.54 6.62 11.26
C ASN A 184 2.71 7.42 12.56
N PRO A 185 3.64 8.39 12.62
CA PRO A 185 3.92 9.13 13.85
C PRO A 185 2.75 10.02 14.32
N LEU A 186 1.75 10.25 13.45
CA LEU A 186 0.54 11.00 13.79
C LEU A 186 -0.52 10.15 14.51
N ILE A 187 -0.37 8.83 14.50
CA ILE A 187 -1.31 7.90 15.11
C ILE A 187 -0.69 7.33 16.38
N PRO A 188 -1.34 7.50 17.56
CA PRO A 188 -0.83 6.93 18.80
C PRO A 188 -0.66 5.42 18.69
N ARG A 189 0.54 4.95 19.02
CA ARG A 189 0.81 3.51 19.04
C ARG A 189 0.08 2.84 20.20
N VAL A 190 -0.76 1.87 19.88
CA VAL A 190 -1.44 0.98 20.83
C VAL A 190 -1.00 -0.44 20.55
N GLY A 191 -0.42 -1.13 21.53
CA GLY A 191 0.32 -2.38 21.31
C GLY A 191 -0.53 -3.65 21.13
N CYS A 192 -1.54 -3.65 20.25
CA CYS A 192 -2.39 -4.82 19.98
C CYS A 192 -2.11 -5.45 18.61
N ASP A 193 -2.47 -6.73 18.46
CA ASP A 193 -2.39 -7.44 17.18
C ASP A 193 -3.48 -7.00 16.20
N SER A 194 -3.16 -7.00 14.90
CA SER A 194 -4.12 -6.84 13.80
C SER A 194 -4.25 -8.11 12.96
N TYR A 195 -3.24 -9.00 12.97
CA TYR A 195 -3.29 -10.29 12.31
C TYR A 195 -2.95 -11.42 13.27
N ARG A 196 -3.62 -12.55 13.06
CA ARG A 196 -3.31 -13.83 13.69
C ARG A 196 -3.20 -14.90 12.63
N ILE A 197 -2.01 -15.50 12.54
CA ILE A 197 -1.63 -16.47 11.54
C ILE A 197 -1.51 -17.82 12.25
N PHE A 198 -2.26 -18.82 11.77
CA PHE A 198 -2.32 -20.15 12.39
C PHE A 198 -1.70 -21.19 11.45
N GLY A 199 -0.56 -21.74 11.85
CA GLY A 199 0.17 -22.77 11.13
C GLY A 199 0.16 -24.12 11.85
N SER A 200 0.55 -25.17 11.14
CA SER A 200 0.61 -26.54 11.70
C SER A 200 1.75 -26.74 12.72
N GLU A 201 2.72 -25.83 12.76
CA GLU A 201 3.88 -25.87 13.67
C GLU A 201 3.83 -24.78 14.76
N GLY A 202 2.93 -23.81 14.62
CA GLY A 202 2.79 -22.71 15.55
C GLY A 202 1.87 -21.62 15.03
N SER A 203 1.63 -20.61 15.86
CA SER A 203 0.86 -19.42 15.50
C SER A 203 1.68 -18.16 15.76
N LEU A 204 1.40 -17.10 15.00
CA LEU A 204 2.05 -15.80 15.12
C LEU A 204 0.98 -14.71 15.11
N SER A 205 1.10 -13.75 16.01
CA SER A 205 0.36 -12.49 15.92
C SER A 205 1.29 -11.35 15.52
N PHE A 206 0.74 -10.40 14.78
CA PHE A 206 1.42 -9.21 14.31
C PHE A 206 0.53 -7.99 14.57
N PRO A 207 1.07 -6.82 14.95
CA PRO A 207 2.50 -6.49 15.09
C PRO A 207 3.08 -6.64 16.50
N ASP A 208 2.34 -7.22 17.46
CA ASP A 208 2.88 -7.51 18.80
C ASP A 208 3.98 -8.57 18.81
N MET A 209 4.10 -9.34 17.72
CA MET A 209 5.13 -10.34 17.44
C MET A 209 5.12 -11.49 18.44
N MET A 210 3.95 -11.87 18.94
CA MET A 210 3.82 -13.02 19.84
C MET A 210 3.75 -14.32 19.02
N ARG A 211 4.59 -15.28 19.37
CA ARG A 211 4.68 -16.60 18.74
C ARG A 211 4.27 -17.68 19.73
N TRP A 212 3.42 -18.61 19.28
CA TRP A 212 3.00 -19.78 20.05
C TRP A 212 3.42 -21.07 19.37
N MET A 213 4.03 -21.98 20.12
CA MET A 213 4.49 -23.27 19.59
C MET A 213 4.60 -24.35 20.68
N TYR A 214 4.56 -25.61 20.25
CA TYR A 214 4.86 -26.74 21.11
C TYR A 214 6.36 -27.08 21.00
N PRO A 215 7.14 -27.06 22.09
CA PRO A 215 8.60 -27.23 22.03
C PRO A 215 9.04 -28.65 21.64
N THR A 216 8.20 -29.65 21.93
CA THR A 216 8.54 -31.06 21.77
C THR A 216 7.49 -31.79 20.94
N LYS A 217 6.28 -31.92 21.47
CA LYS A 217 5.18 -32.68 20.88
C LYS A 217 3.94 -31.79 20.69
N ARG A 218 3.39 -31.80 19.48
CA ARG A 218 2.11 -31.14 19.18
C ARG A 218 0.96 -31.93 19.77
N SER A 219 0.45 -31.49 20.92
CA SER A 219 -0.61 -32.17 21.65
C SER A 219 -1.32 -31.21 22.60
N TRP A 220 -2.63 -31.38 22.74
CA TRP A 220 -3.49 -30.55 23.60
C TRP A 220 -3.10 -30.63 25.09
N ASN A 221 -2.42 -31.72 25.49
CA ASN A 221 -1.96 -31.95 26.86
C ASN A 221 -0.54 -31.42 27.14
N GLU A 222 0.15 -30.90 26.11
CA GLU A 222 1.50 -30.35 26.26
C GLU A 222 1.42 -28.85 26.53
N HIS A 223 2.46 -28.29 27.14
CA HIS A 223 2.52 -26.85 27.39
C HIS A 223 2.77 -26.09 26.09
N LEU A 224 1.83 -25.24 25.70
CA LEU A 224 2.00 -24.30 24.59
C LEU A 224 2.90 -23.14 25.07
N GLN A 225 4.09 -23.04 24.51
CA GLN A 225 5.00 -21.95 24.83
C GLN A 225 4.60 -20.70 24.05
N CYS A 226 4.80 -19.55 24.67
CA CYS A 226 4.59 -18.24 24.09
C CYS A 226 5.84 -17.39 24.31
N GLU A 227 6.31 -16.75 23.26
CA GLU A 227 7.44 -15.83 23.32
C GLU A 227 7.18 -14.63 22.41
N GLN A 228 7.81 -13.50 22.73
CA GLN A 228 7.84 -12.36 21.85
C GLN A 228 9.05 -12.46 20.92
N VAL A 229 8.81 -12.42 19.62
CA VAL A 229 9.85 -12.42 18.60
C VAL A 229 10.43 -11.03 18.48
N GLU A 230 11.75 -10.91 18.66
CA GLU A 230 12.44 -9.63 18.48
C GLU A 230 12.55 -9.25 17.00
N VAL A 231 12.22 -8.00 16.70
CA VAL A 231 12.45 -7.38 15.40
C VAL A 231 13.62 -6.40 15.56
N PRO A 232 14.82 -6.76 15.10
CA PRO A 232 16.06 -6.09 15.50
C PRO A 232 16.23 -4.67 14.93
N GLU A 233 15.53 -4.33 13.85
CA GLU A 233 15.69 -3.04 13.17
C GLU A 233 14.35 -2.34 12.96
N LYS A 234 14.26 -1.09 13.40
CA LYS A 234 13.15 -0.20 13.04
C LYS A 234 13.57 0.62 11.83
N ARG A 235 13.08 0.22 10.66
CA ARG A 235 13.22 0.99 9.42
C ARG A 235 11.92 1.74 9.12
N ILE A 236 12.02 2.90 8.50
CA ILE A 236 10.84 3.72 8.15
C ILE A 236 10.34 3.26 6.77
N PRO A 237 9.09 2.77 6.63
CA PRO A 237 8.60 2.21 5.36
C PRO A 237 8.70 3.14 4.15
N PHE A 238 8.49 4.45 4.35
CA PHE A 238 8.66 5.45 3.29
C PHE A 238 10.10 5.51 2.77
N GLU A 239 11.09 5.49 3.66
CA GLU A 239 12.51 5.50 3.27
C GLU A 239 12.88 4.23 2.50
N LEU A 240 12.43 3.07 2.98
CA LEU A 240 12.61 1.78 2.28
C LEU A 240 12.03 1.82 0.87
N GLN A 241 10.85 2.42 0.72
CA GLN A 241 10.17 2.49 -0.55
C GLN A 241 10.93 3.39 -1.53
N ILE A 242 11.46 4.52 -1.08
CA ILE A 242 12.26 5.41 -1.93
C ILE A 242 13.58 4.74 -2.30
N GLU A 243 14.27 4.12 -1.34
CA GLU A 243 15.51 3.37 -1.58
C GLU A 243 15.30 2.30 -2.67
N HIS A 244 14.24 1.50 -2.53
CA HIS A 244 13.89 0.47 -3.51
C HIS A 244 13.52 1.07 -4.87
N PHE A 245 12.78 2.18 -4.90
CA PHE A 245 12.42 2.85 -6.16
C PHE A 245 13.65 3.40 -6.89
N VAL A 246 14.63 3.92 -6.16
CA VAL A 246 15.93 4.32 -6.69
C VAL A 246 16.69 3.12 -7.25
N ASN A 247 16.78 2.01 -6.50
CA ASN A 247 17.42 0.79 -6.98
C ASN A 247 16.76 0.27 -8.27
N PHE A 248 15.42 0.31 -8.33
CA PHE A 248 14.66 -0.07 -9.53
C PHE A 248 14.99 0.81 -10.75
N ILE A 249 14.96 2.13 -10.61
CA ILE A 249 15.27 3.06 -11.71
C ILE A 249 16.71 2.86 -12.21
N ARG A 250 17.63 2.56 -11.30
CA ARG A 250 19.04 2.30 -11.62
C ARG A 250 19.29 0.91 -12.19
N GLY A 251 18.27 0.04 -12.25
CA GLY A 251 18.38 -1.34 -12.72
C GLY A 251 19.12 -2.26 -11.74
N GLU A 252 19.26 -1.86 -10.48
CA GLU A 252 19.91 -2.60 -9.41
C GLU A 252 18.96 -3.64 -8.79
N GLU A 253 17.64 -3.37 -8.84
CA GLU A 253 16.60 -4.26 -8.33
C GLU A 253 15.39 -4.35 -9.28
N SER A 254 14.63 -5.45 -9.16
CA SER A 254 13.31 -5.58 -9.78
C SER A 254 12.23 -5.06 -8.84
N PRO A 255 11.09 -4.54 -9.36
CA PRO A 255 10.06 -3.97 -8.51
C PRO A 255 9.45 -5.05 -7.60
N SER A 256 9.43 -4.78 -6.30
CA SER A 256 8.84 -5.64 -5.26
C SER A 256 7.32 -5.77 -5.39
N CYS A 257 6.68 -4.76 -5.99
CA CYS A 257 5.26 -4.74 -6.32
C CYS A 257 5.07 -4.14 -7.72
N SER A 258 4.60 -4.96 -8.65
CA SER A 258 4.30 -4.55 -10.03
C SER A 258 2.89 -3.97 -10.15
N GLY A 259 2.60 -3.27 -11.25
CA GLY A 259 1.23 -2.82 -11.55
C GLY A 259 0.22 -3.98 -11.66
N ARG A 260 0.70 -5.18 -11.99
CA ARG A 260 -0.12 -6.39 -12.03
C ARG A 260 -0.48 -6.88 -10.62
N ASP A 261 0.45 -6.77 -9.67
CA ASP A 261 0.16 -7.11 -8.28
C ASP A 261 -0.90 -6.17 -7.69
N GLY A 262 -0.77 -4.86 -7.96
CA GLY A 262 -1.78 -3.87 -7.58
C GLY A 262 -3.15 -4.12 -8.24
N LEU A 263 -3.17 -4.54 -9.51
CA LEU A 263 -4.41 -4.89 -10.22
C LEU A 263 -5.12 -6.08 -9.57
N ARG A 264 -4.38 -7.09 -9.09
CA ARG A 264 -4.98 -8.21 -8.35
C ARG A 264 -5.64 -7.76 -7.07
N ALA A 265 -5.00 -6.89 -6.29
CA ALA A 265 -5.60 -6.34 -5.06
C ALA A 265 -6.91 -5.60 -5.35
N VAL A 266 -6.94 -4.78 -6.41
CA VAL A 266 -8.17 -4.12 -6.88
C VAL A 266 -9.25 -5.14 -7.28
N GLY A 267 -8.87 -6.21 -7.97
CA GLY A 267 -9.78 -7.29 -8.35
C GLY A 267 -10.47 -7.95 -7.15
N VAL A 268 -9.72 -8.20 -6.08
CA VAL A 268 -10.26 -8.73 -4.82
C VAL A 268 -11.23 -7.74 -4.18
N CYS A 269 -10.87 -6.46 -4.06
CA CYS A 269 -11.75 -5.43 -3.51
C CYS A 269 -13.07 -5.30 -4.30
N ALA A 270 -13.00 -5.38 -5.63
CA ALA A 270 -14.18 -5.39 -6.49
C ALA A 270 -15.05 -6.64 -6.25
N ALA A 271 -14.44 -7.82 -6.06
CA ALA A 271 -15.14 -9.05 -5.73
C ALA A 271 -15.81 -9.01 -4.35
N ILE A 272 -15.16 -8.41 -3.35
CA ILE A 272 -15.74 -8.19 -2.01
C ILE A 272 -16.99 -7.32 -2.12
N ARG A 273 -16.90 -6.17 -2.80
CA ARG A 273 -18.06 -5.28 -3.00
C ARG A 273 -19.19 -5.95 -3.79
N LYS A 274 -18.86 -6.82 -4.74
CA LYS A 274 -19.85 -7.64 -5.45
C LYS A 274 -20.53 -8.62 -4.50
N SER A 275 -19.75 -9.35 -3.70
CA SER A 275 -20.26 -10.31 -2.71
C SER A 275 -21.20 -9.64 -1.69
N MET A 276 -20.86 -8.45 -1.20
CA MET A 276 -21.71 -7.66 -0.30
C MET A 276 -23.07 -7.28 -0.91
N ARG A 277 -23.13 -7.05 -2.23
CA ARG A 277 -24.39 -6.71 -2.91
C ARG A 277 -25.24 -7.94 -3.21
N GLU A 278 -24.60 -9.05 -3.54
CA GLU A 278 -25.28 -10.27 -3.99
C GLU A 278 -25.57 -11.25 -2.83
N GLY A 279 -24.90 -11.11 -1.69
CA GLY A 279 -24.99 -12.05 -0.56
C GLY A 279 -24.38 -13.43 -0.87
N LEU A 280 -23.58 -13.54 -1.93
CA LEU A 280 -23.05 -14.79 -2.44
C LEU A 280 -21.52 -14.79 -2.53
N PRO A 281 -20.87 -15.96 -2.42
CA PRO A 281 -19.43 -16.06 -2.66
C PRO A 281 -19.05 -15.71 -4.10
N VAL A 282 -17.96 -14.96 -4.28
CA VAL A 282 -17.46 -14.53 -5.58
C VAL A 282 -16.08 -15.16 -5.82
N ASN A 283 -15.92 -15.88 -6.94
CA ASN A 283 -14.62 -16.37 -7.40
C ASN A 283 -13.89 -15.27 -8.16
N ILE A 284 -12.57 -15.21 -8.00
CA ILE A 284 -11.69 -14.22 -8.63
C ILE A 284 -10.88 -14.92 -9.72
N PRO A 285 -10.95 -14.48 -10.99
CA PRO A 285 -10.13 -15.04 -12.06
C PRO A 285 -8.64 -14.83 -11.80
N LEU A 286 -7.85 -15.90 -11.97
CA LEU A 286 -6.39 -15.88 -11.81
C LEU A 286 -5.65 -15.44 -13.09
N GLU A 287 -6.34 -15.47 -14.24
CA GLU A 287 -5.81 -15.01 -15.52
C GLU A 287 -6.25 -13.57 -15.81
N GLY A 288 -5.33 -12.74 -16.29
CA GLY A 288 -5.62 -11.35 -16.71
C GLY A 288 -5.73 -10.32 -15.58
N THR A 289 -5.41 -10.68 -14.34
CA THR A 289 -5.22 -9.76 -13.22
C THR A 289 -3.76 -9.59 -12.84
#